data_AF-A0A436FJC3-F1
#
_entry.id   AF-A0A436FJC3-F1
#
_cell.length_a   1.000
_cell.length_b   1.000
_cell.length_c   1.000
_cell.angle_alpha   90.00
_cell.angle_beta   90.00
_cell.angle_gamma   90.00
#
_symmetry.space_group_name_H-M   'P 1'
#
loop_
_entity.id
_entity.type
_entity.pdbx_description
1 polymer ?
#
loop_
_entity_poly.entity_id
_entity_poly.type
_entity_poly.pdbx_seq_one_letter_code
_entity_poly.pdbx_strand_id
1 'polypeptide(L)'
;AVQLRFDAANATGLSERVRERTIKLAGQRATKDGVIVIEAGRFRTQEQNRADARARLTALVAKAAEPPPPPRKKTRPSKGAVERRLKSKAGRGTIKKLRGRVEND
;
A
#
# COMPACT_ATOMS: atom_id res chain seq x y z
N ALA A 1 -33.07 6.73 -1.90
CA ALA A 1 -31.69 6.37 -2.31
C ALA A 1 -31.29 7.17 -3.54
N VAL A 2 -29.99 7.35 -3.78
CA VAL A 2 -29.39 8.05 -4.91
C VAL A 2 -28.22 7.22 -5.44
N GLN A 3 -28.06 7.14 -6.76
CA GLN A 3 -26.88 6.58 -7.40
C GLN A 3 -26.13 7.71 -8.11
N LEU A 4 -24.84 7.86 -7.81
CA LEU A 4 -23.94 8.80 -8.48
C LEU A 4 -23.04 8.00 -9.43
N ARG A 5 -23.04 8.38 -10.71
CA ARG A 5 -22.09 7.88 -11.71
C ARG A 5 -21.10 8.99 -12.04
N PHE A 6 -19.82 8.69 -11.94
CA PHE A 6 -18.74 9.60 -12.30
C PHE A 6 -17.79 8.92 -13.28
N ASP A 7 -17.73 9.42 -14.50
CA ASP A 7 -16.77 8.95 -15.50
C ASP A 7 -15.38 9.50 -15.18
N ALA A 8 -14.61 8.72 -14.41
CA ALA A 8 -13.26 9.11 -14.04
C ALA A 8 -12.30 8.99 -15.22
N ALA A 9 -12.53 8.06 -16.15
CA ALA A 9 -11.67 7.86 -17.30
C ALA A 9 -11.64 9.08 -18.22
N ASN A 10 -12.80 9.69 -18.49
CA ASN A 10 -12.91 10.83 -19.41
C ASN A 10 -12.93 12.20 -18.71
N ALA A 11 -12.76 12.24 -17.38
CA ALA A 11 -12.75 13.51 -16.64
C ALA A 11 -11.53 14.38 -17.04
N THR A 12 -11.79 15.58 -17.55
CA THR A 12 -10.78 16.56 -17.96
C THR A 12 -10.08 17.24 -16.78
N GLY A 13 -10.75 17.30 -15.62
CA GLY A 13 -10.21 17.91 -14.40
C GLY A 13 -9.21 17.04 -13.62
N LEU A 14 -8.94 15.81 -14.06
CA LEU A 14 -8.01 14.90 -13.38
C LEU A 14 -6.72 14.75 -14.17
N SER A 15 -5.58 14.91 -13.49
CA SER A 15 -4.29 14.47 -14.04
C SER A 15 -4.28 12.95 -14.20
N GLU A 16 -3.49 12.44 -15.15
CA GLU A 16 -3.45 11.01 -15.50
C GLU A 16 -3.18 10.12 -14.28
N ARG A 17 -2.20 10.51 -13.45
CA ARG A 17 -1.87 9.82 -12.20
C ARG A 17 -3.07 9.70 -11.27
N VAL A 18 -3.86 10.76 -11.15
CA VAL A 18 -5.02 10.80 -10.25
C VAL A 18 -6.17 10.01 -10.85
N ARG A 19 -6.37 10.08 -12.18
CA ARG A 19 -7.34 9.27 -12.94
C ARG A 19 -7.16 7.78 -12.65
N GLU A 20 -5.98 7.25 -12.94
CA GLU A 20 -5.63 5.84 -12.76
C GLU A 20 -5.75 5.40 -11.28
N ARG A 21 -5.24 6.22 -10.35
CA ARG A 21 -5.33 5.92 -8.92
C ARG A 21 -6.76 5.96 -8.41
N THR A 22 -7.61 6.87 -8.90
CA THR A 22 -9.02 6.96 -8.48
C THR A 22 -9.77 5.71 -8.90
N ILE A 23 -9.60 5.27 -10.16
CA ILE A 23 -10.20 4.02 -10.68
C ILE A 23 -9.70 2.82 -9.87
N LYS A 24 -8.39 2.74 -9.60
CA LYS A 24 -7.81 1.65 -8.79
C LYS A 24 -8.31 1.63 -7.35
N LEU A 25 -8.44 2.79 -6.71
CA LEU A 25 -8.95 2.92 -5.34
C LEU A 25 -10.47 2.70 -5.24
N ALA A 26 -11.22 2.95 -6.32
CA ALA A 26 -12.65 2.68 -6.37
C ALA A 26 -12.95 1.18 -6.24
N GLY A 27 -12.05 0.32 -6.74
CA GLY A 27 -12.16 -1.13 -6.64
C GLY A 27 -13.44 -1.65 -7.30
N GLN A 28 -14.24 -2.40 -6.56
CA GLN A 28 -15.53 -2.95 -7.02
C GLN A 28 -16.55 -1.89 -7.48
N ARG A 29 -16.35 -0.62 -7.11
CA ARG A 29 -17.22 0.49 -7.52
C ARG A 29 -16.89 1.02 -8.92
N ALA A 30 -15.74 0.66 -9.50
CA ALA A 30 -15.38 1.03 -10.85
C ALA A 30 -15.84 -0.03 -11.85
N THR A 31 -16.45 0.43 -12.94
CA THR A 31 -16.75 -0.38 -14.12
C THR A 31 -15.50 -0.56 -14.98
N LYS A 32 -15.56 -1.47 -15.96
CA LYS A 32 -14.48 -1.68 -16.93
C LYS A 32 -14.18 -0.43 -17.77
N ASP A 33 -15.21 0.39 -17.99
CA ASP A 33 -15.11 1.64 -18.75
C ASP A 33 -14.56 2.81 -17.89
N GLY A 34 -14.17 2.55 -16.63
CA GLY A 34 -13.63 3.56 -15.73
C GLY A 34 -14.67 4.49 -15.10
N VAL A 35 -15.96 4.16 -15.22
CA VAL A 35 -17.04 4.86 -14.52
C VAL A 35 -17.16 4.34 -13.09
N ILE A 36 -17.10 5.25 -12.12
CA ILE A 36 -17.26 4.98 -10.69
C ILE A 36 -18.73 5.15 -10.32
N VAL A 37 -19.30 4.11 -9.73
CA VAL A 37 -20.69 4.07 -9.27
C VAL A 37 -20.72 4.10 -7.74
N ILE A 38 -21.36 5.12 -7.17
CA ILE A 38 -21.56 5.26 -5.72
C ILE A 38 -23.04 5.24 -5.42
N GLU A 39 -23.46 4.28 -4.61
CA GLU A 39 -24.83 4.17 -4.11
C GLU A 39 -24.92 4.75 -2.70
N ALA A 40 -25.87 5.66 -2.51
CA ALA A 40 -26.13 6.32 -1.24
C ALA A 40 -27.61 6.16 -0.87
N GLY A 41 -27.88 5.46 0.22
CA GLY A 41 -29.23 5.22 0.74
C GLY A 41 -29.30 5.28 2.27
N ARG A 42 -28.29 5.87 2.93
CA ARG A 42 -28.19 5.92 4.38
C ARG A 42 -29.24 6.84 5.03
N PHE A 43 -29.66 7.88 4.32
CA PHE A 43 -30.50 8.93 4.86
C PHE A 43 -31.93 8.86 4.31
N ARG A 44 -32.87 9.47 5.06
CA ARG A 44 -34.29 9.51 4.67
C ARG A 44 -34.54 10.43 3.48
N THR A 45 -33.83 11.56 3.37
CA THR A 45 -34.04 12.52 2.29
C THR A 45 -33.09 12.29 1.12
N GLN A 46 -33.53 12.65 -0.10
CA GLN A 46 -32.71 12.52 -1.31
C GLN A 46 -31.51 13.47 -1.27
N GLU A 47 -31.70 14.68 -0.75
CA GLU A 47 -30.66 15.71 -0.65
C GLU A 47 -29.48 15.25 0.21
N GLN A 48 -29.77 14.69 1.40
CA GLN A 48 -28.74 14.14 2.28
C GLN A 48 -27.98 12.98 1.61
N ASN A 49 -28.69 12.09 0.91
CA ASN A 49 -28.04 11.01 0.16
C ASN A 49 -27.17 11.54 -0.99
N ARG A 50 -27.58 12.62 -1.67
CA ARG A 50 -26.79 13.27 -2.72
C ARG A 50 -25.53 13.91 -2.16
N ALA A 51 -25.64 14.58 -1.01
CA ALA A 51 -24.49 15.17 -0.31
C ALA A 51 -23.50 14.08 0.13
N ASP A 52 -23.99 12.97 0.69
CA ASP A 52 -23.17 11.81 1.08
C ASP A 52 -22.45 11.18 -0.12
N ALA A 53 -23.15 10.94 -1.23
CA ALA A 53 -22.54 10.40 -2.44
C ALA A 53 -21.40 11.29 -2.96
N ARG A 54 -21.62 12.62 -2.98
CA ARG A 54 -20.59 13.60 -3.37
C ARG A 54 -19.41 13.61 -2.40
N ALA A 55 -19.67 13.60 -1.10
CA ALA A 55 -18.61 13.58 -0.09
C ALA A 55 -17.72 12.34 -0.22
N ARG A 56 -18.32 11.16 -0.45
CA ARG A 56 -17.57 9.91 -0.69
C ARG A 56 -16.75 9.96 -1.98
N LEU A 57 -17.28 10.56 -3.05
CA LEU A 57 -16.53 10.76 -4.28
C LEU A 57 -15.33 11.69 -4.05
N THR A 58 -15.55 12.83 -3.40
CA THR A 58 -14.50 13.80 -3.10
C THR A 58 -13.40 13.18 -2.25
N ALA A 59 -13.76 12.43 -1.20
CA ALA A 59 -12.79 11.73 -0.37
C ALA A 59 -11.96 10.70 -1.16
N LEU A 60 -12.59 9.99 -2.11
CA LEU A 60 -11.90 9.03 -2.98
C LEU A 60 -10.88 9.73 -3.89
N VAL A 61 -11.28 10.82 -4.55
CA VAL A 61 -10.41 11.61 -5.43
C VAL A 61 -9.28 12.27 -4.64
N ALA A 62 -9.56 12.81 -3.44
CA ALA A 62 -8.55 13.38 -2.56
C ALA A 62 -7.48 12.34 -2.18
N LYS A 63 -7.89 11.12 -1.81
CA LYS A 63 -6.97 10.02 -1.51
C LYS A 63 -6.15 9.59 -2.73
N ALA A 64 -6.71 9.68 -3.94
CA ALA A 64 -5.97 9.42 -5.17
C ALA A 64 -4.94 10.53 -5.49
N ALA A 65 -5.27 11.76 -5.13
CA ALA A 65 -4.42 12.93 -5.31
C ALA A 65 -3.21 12.97 -4.38
N GLU A 66 -3.28 12.31 -3.21
CA GLU A 66 -2.17 12.22 -2.26
C GLU A 66 -0.84 11.81 -2.92
N PRO A 67 0.28 12.44 -2.52
CA PRO A 67 1.59 12.08 -3.03
C PRO A 67 1.88 10.59 -2.75
N PRO A 68 2.63 9.91 -3.63
CA PRO A 68 3.02 8.53 -3.37
C PRO A 68 3.81 8.45 -2.06
N PRO A 69 3.63 7.38 -1.26
CA PRO A 69 4.43 7.19 -0.06
C PRO A 69 5.91 7.15 -0.44
N PRO A 70 6.80 7.68 0.43
CA PRO A 70 8.22 7.69 0.14
C PRO A 70 8.72 6.26 -0.11
N PRO A 71 9.57 6.06 -1.13
CA PRO A 71 10.05 4.72 -1.47
C PRO A 71 10.77 4.10 -0.27
N ARG A 72 10.42 2.85 0.05
CA ARG A 72 11.09 2.11 1.13
C ARG A 72 12.56 1.93 0.78
N LYS A 73 13.43 2.53 1.60
CA LYS A 73 14.88 2.28 1.54
C LYS A 73 15.17 0.98 2.31
N LYS A 74 15.81 0.01 1.64
CA LYS A 74 16.21 -1.25 2.29
C LYS A 74 17.19 -0.92 3.42
N THR A 75 16.93 -1.46 4.61
CA THR A 75 17.84 -1.33 5.74
C THR A 75 19.03 -2.27 5.56
N ARG A 76 20.22 -1.81 5.95
CA ARG A 76 21.40 -2.68 6.06
C ARG A 76 21.31 -3.49 7.36
N PRO A 77 21.90 -4.71 7.45
CA PRO A 77 22.05 -5.40 8.73
C PRO A 77 22.72 -4.48 9.76
N SER A 78 22.28 -4.56 11.01
CA SER A 78 22.87 -3.75 12.08
C SER A 78 24.31 -4.19 12.36
N LYS A 79 25.16 -3.26 12.84
CA LYS A 79 26.54 -3.56 13.24
C LYS A 79 26.60 -4.71 14.25
N GLY A 80 25.72 -4.69 15.25
CA GLY A 80 25.62 -5.76 16.24
C GLY A 80 25.23 -7.14 15.66
N ALA A 81 24.42 -7.17 14.60
CA ALA A 81 24.13 -8.42 13.89
C ALA A 81 25.37 -8.95 13.17
N VAL A 82 26.16 -8.07 12.56
CA VAL A 82 27.43 -8.42 11.90
C VAL A 82 28.45 -8.92 12.93
N GLU A 83 28.62 -8.23 14.05
CA GLU A 83 29.52 -8.62 15.14
C GLU A 83 29.15 -9.98 15.74
N ARG A 84 27.86 -10.18 16.06
CA ARG A 84 27.38 -11.46 16.61
C ARG A 84 27.63 -12.61 15.63
N ARG A 85 27.38 -12.40 14.33
CA ARG A 85 27.71 -13.38 13.29
C ARG A 85 29.20 -13.72 13.27
N LEU A 86 30.08 -12.72 13.34
CA LEU A 86 31.53 -12.93 13.37
C LEU A 86 31.98 -13.69 14.63
N LYS A 87 31.45 -13.34 15.81
CA LYS A 87 31.73 -14.04 17.06
C LYS A 87 31.26 -15.50 17.01
N SER A 88 30.06 -15.75 16.51
CA SER A 88 29.54 -17.12 16.32
C SER A 88 30.38 -17.92 15.31
N LYS A 89 30.85 -17.28 14.22
CA LYS A 89 31.76 -17.92 13.24
C LYS A 89 33.08 -18.30 13.91
N ALA A 90 33.69 -17.40 14.67
CA ALA A 90 34.93 -17.64 15.39
C ALA A 90 34.79 -18.78 16.41
N GLY A 91 33.74 -18.75 17.24
CA GLY A 91 33.46 -19.81 18.21
C GLY A 91 33.18 -21.17 17.56
N ARG A 92 32.48 -21.23 16.42
CA ARG A 92 32.36 -22.49 15.67
C ARG A 92 33.71 -22.98 15.13
N GLY A 93 34.58 -22.07 14.72
CA GLY A 93 35.94 -22.40 14.27
C GLY A 93 36.78 -23.04 15.36
N THR A 94 36.76 -22.49 16.59
CA THR A 94 37.49 -23.06 17.73
C THR A 94 36.97 -24.44 18.09
N ILE A 95 35.64 -24.59 18.19
CA ILE A 95 35.00 -25.88 18.45
C ILE A 95 35.40 -26.93 17.39
N LYS A 96 35.45 -26.56 16.10
CA LYS A 96 35.87 -27.48 15.04
C LYS A 96 37.34 -27.88 15.14
N LYS A 97 38.24 -26.97 15.53
CA LYS A 97 39.67 -27.29 15.74
C LYS A 97 39.88 -28.30 16.86
N LEU A 98 39.17 -28.12 17.98
CA LEU A 98 39.25 -29.03 19.14
C LEU A 98 38.68 -30.43 18.85
N ARG A 99 37.87 -30.59 17.80
CA ARG A 99 37.37 -31.89 17.32
C ARG A 99 38.36 -32.59 16.37
N GLY A 100 39.49 -31.99 16.05
CA GLY A 100 40.54 -32.63 15.26
C GLY A 100 41.07 -33.89 15.96
N ARG A 101 41.63 -34.82 15.20
CA ARG A 101 42.18 -36.07 15.70
C ARG A 101 43.26 -35.77 16.76
N VAL A 102 43.08 -36.30 17.96
CA VAL A 102 44.11 -36.23 19.02
C VAL A 102 45.18 -37.25 18.66
N GLU A 103 46.41 -36.78 18.43
CA GLU A 103 47.57 -37.67 18.41
C GLU A 103 47.93 -37.95 19.86
N ASN A 104 47.86 -39.24 20.24
CA ASN A 104 48.38 -39.70 21.52
C ASN A 104 49.85 -40.04 21.30
N ASP A 105 50.75 -39.44 22.09
CA ASP A 105 52.13 -39.92 22.27
C ASP A 105 52.14 -41.24 23.06
#